data_AF-A0A1H4ACZ7-F1
#
_entry.id   AF-A0A1H4ACZ7-F1
#
_cell.length_a   1.000
_cell.length_b   1.000
_cell.length_c   1.000
_cell.angle_alpha   90.00
_cell.angle_beta   90.00
_cell.angle_gamma   90.00
#
_symmetry.space_group_name_H-M   'P 1'
#
loop_
_entity.id
_entity.type
_entity.pdbx_description
1 polymer ?
#
loop_
_entity_poly.entity_id
_entity_poly.type
_entity_poly.pdbx_seq_one_letter_code
_entity_poly.pdbx_strand_id
1 'polypeptide(L)'
;MNRLEKGLTVEGALFIDSDTHQLSFKPYKKAKYQPGYYKRPKPKLIKKLPWGWLKQSTRNNILRVSVPLDLGTAHTMNIFKQSASEANNALIDMELKEFC
;
A
#
# COMPACT_ATOMS: atom_id res chain seq x y z
N MET A 1 -2.46 4.75 -19.21
CA MET A 1 -3.53 4.47 -20.18
C MET A 1 -4.81 4.06 -19.47
N ASN A 2 -5.87 4.84 -19.66
CA ASN A 2 -7.20 4.59 -19.11
C ASN A 2 -7.87 3.42 -19.85
N ARG A 3 -8.78 2.69 -19.19
CA ARG A 3 -9.49 1.53 -19.79
C ARG A 3 -10.30 1.90 -21.02
N LEU A 4 -10.78 3.15 -21.06
CA LEU A 4 -11.48 3.76 -22.20
C LEU A 4 -10.60 3.81 -23.45
N GLU A 5 -9.32 4.19 -23.29
CA GLU A 5 -8.33 4.22 -24.38
C GLU A 5 -7.98 2.81 -24.90
N LYS A 6 -8.34 1.76 -24.17
CA LYS A 6 -8.13 0.35 -24.54
C LYS A 6 -9.37 -0.32 -25.13
N GLY A 7 -10.47 0.42 -25.35
CA GLY A 7 -11.72 -0.13 -25.90
C GLY A 7 -12.43 -1.13 -24.97
N LEU A 8 -12.11 -1.14 -23.68
CA LEU A 8 -12.71 -2.07 -22.72
C LEU A 8 -14.00 -1.47 -22.12
N THR A 9 -14.98 -2.31 -21.82
CA THR A 9 -16.23 -1.89 -21.17
C THR A 9 -15.97 -1.24 -19.80
N VAL A 10 -16.58 -0.08 -19.55
CA VAL A 10 -16.45 0.69 -18.32
C VAL A 10 -17.83 0.98 -17.74
N GLU A 11 -17.99 0.76 -16.43
CA GLU A 11 -19.20 1.12 -15.67
C GLU A 11 -18.96 2.43 -14.92
N GLY A 12 -19.98 3.26 -14.81
CA GLY A 12 -19.88 4.58 -14.19
C GLY A 12 -21.24 5.25 -14.03
N ALA A 13 -21.19 6.52 -13.62
CA ALA A 13 -22.36 7.39 -13.56
C ALA A 13 -22.29 8.40 -14.71
N LEU A 14 -23.43 8.61 -15.34
CA LEU A 14 -23.65 9.64 -16.34
C LEU A 14 -24.33 10.83 -15.65
N PHE A 15 -23.81 12.03 -15.83
CA PHE A 15 -24.33 13.23 -15.19
C PHE A 15 -24.15 14.44 -16.11
N ILE A 16 -25.00 15.45 -15.96
CA ILE A 16 -24.82 16.73 -16.62
C ILE A 16 -23.88 17.56 -15.74
N ASP A 17 -22.75 17.96 -16.29
CA ASP A 17 -21.79 18.80 -15.60
C ASP A 17 -22.37 20.21 -15.43
N SER A 18 -22.26 20.78 -14.23
CA SER A 18 -22.82 22.10 -13.91
C SER A 18 -22.09 23.24 -14.62
N ASP A 19 -20.81 23.05 -14.90
CA ASP A 19 -19.94 24.12 -15.38
C ASP A 19 -19.93 24.15 -16.91
N THR A 20 -19.91 22.97 -17.53
CA THR A 20 -19.87 22.84 -19.00
C THR A 20 -21.24 22.57 -19.61
N HIS A 21 -22.26 22.25 -18.82
CA HIS A 21 -23.58 21.80 -19.26
C HIS A 21 -23.55 20.60 -20.23
N GLN A 22 -22.44 19.88 -20.29
CA GLN A 22 -22.26 18.72 -21.14
C GLN A 22 -22.57 17.43 -20.39
N LEU A 23 -23.04 16.44 -21.14
CA LEU A 23 -23.27 15.09 -20.66
C LEU A 23 -21.92 14.40 -20.43
N SER A 24 -21.53 14.28 -19.16
CA SER A 24 -20.24 13.76 -18.73
C SER A 24 -20.36 12.35 -18.13
N PHE A 25 -19.37 11.50 -18.41
CA PHE A 25 -19.29 10.15 -17.85
C PHE A 25 -18.15 10.04 -16.83
N LYS A 26 -18.48 9.68 -15.58
CA LYS A 26 -17.49 9.42 -14.52
C LYS A 26 -17.39 7.93 -14.26
N PRO A 27 -16.26 7.29 -14.63
CA PRO A 27 -16.07 5.87 -14.38
C PRO A 27 -15.96 5.60 -12.87
N TYR A 28 -16.59 4.52 -12.39
CA TYR A 28 -16.41 4.11 -11.01
C TYR A 28 -14.97 3.64 -10.77
N LYS A 29 -14.37 4.07 -9.66
CA LYS A 29 -13.10 3.50 -9.19
C LYS A 29 -13.36 2.06 -8.71
N LYS A 30 -13.33 1.08 -9.64
CA LYS A 30 -13.68 -0.33 -9.37
C LYS A 30 -12.92 -0.93 -8.17
N ALA A 31 -11.71 -0.44 -7.84
CA ALA A 31 -10.98 -0.92 -6.67
C ALA A 31 -11.79 -0.82 -5.36
N LYS A 32 -12.56 0.26 -5.16
CA LYS A 32 -13.37 0.48 -3.94
C LYS A 32 -14.61 -0.42 -3.87
N TYR A 33 -15.12 -0.86 -5.02
CA TYR A 33 -16.34 -1.66 -5.17
C TYR A 33 -16.07 -3.13 -5.51
N GLN A 34 -14.81 -3.56 -5.58
CA GLN A 34 -14.48 -4.99 -5.68
C GLN A 34 -15.05 -5.70 -4.45
N PRO A 35 -15.84 -6.78 -4.63
CA PRO A 35 -16.30 -7.59 -3.51
C PRO A 35 -15.11 -7.99 -2.65
N GLY A 36 -15.15 -7.63 -1.37
CA GLY A 36 -14.08 -7.91 -0.43
C GLY A 36 -13.00 -6.82 -0.27
N TYR A 37 -13.04 -5.70 -0.99
CA TYR A 37 -12.10 -4.58 -0.77
C TYR A 37 -12.16 -4.05 0.68
N TYR A 38 -13.38 -3.83 1.20
CA TYR A 38 -13.62 -3.46 2.60
C TYR A 38 -13.45 -4.62 3.58
N LYS A 39 -13.47 -5.86 3.10
CA LYS A 39 -13.24 -7.06 3.92
C LYS A 39 -11.78 -7.46 3.97
N ARG A 40 -10.86 -6.72 3.34
CA ARG A 40 -9.42 -7.02 3.45
C ARG A 40 -9.00 -6.76 4.90
N PRO A 41 -8.55 -7.79 5.64
CA PRO A 41 -8.07 -7.57 6.99
C PRO A 41 -6.93 -6.56 6.96
N LYS A 42 -6.97 -5.60 7.89
CA LYS A 42 -5.90 -4.61 8.02
C LYS A 42 -4.59 -5.34 8.28
N PRO A 43 -3.47 -4.95 7.64
CA PRO A 43 -2.18 -5.59 7.88
C PRO A 43 -1.82 -5.57 9.37
N LYS A 44 -1.50 -6.75 9.93
CA LYS A 44 -1.10 -6.94 11.32
C LYS A 44 0.31 -6.38 11.52
N LEU A 45 0.53 -5.67 12.63
CA LEU A 45 1.86 -5.21 13.00
C LEU A 45 2.69 -6.38 13.53
N ILE A 46 3.85 -6.60 12.93
CA ILE A 46 4.84 -7.58 13.41
C ILE A 46 5.77 -6.90 14.40
N LYS A 47 6.44 -5.82 13.95
CA LYS A 47 7.43 -5.10 14.74
C LYS A 47 7.42 -3.62 14.43
N LYS A 48 7.52 -2.80 15.49
CA LYS A 48 7.77 -1.36 15.37
C LYS A 48 9.28 -1.15 15.27
N LEU A 49 9.71 -0.40 14.26
CA LEU A 49 11.12 -0.05 14.04
C LEU A 49 11.32 1.42 14.45
N PRO A 50 12.55 1.85 14.75
CA PRO A 50 12.82 3.24 15.15
C PRO A 50 12.33 4.27 14.12
N TRP A 51 12.51 3.96 12.83
CA TRP A 51 12.16 4.84 11.71
C TRP A 51 10.97 4.33 10.90
N GLY A 52 10.18 3.39 11.43
CA GLY A 52 9.14 2.76 10.64
C GLY A 52 8.46 1.56 11.27
N TRP A 53 8.01 0.63 10.43
CA TRP A 53 7.32 -0.58 10.88
C TRP A 53 7.39 -1.70 9.85
N LEU A 54 7.25 -2.92 10.37
CA LEU A 54 7.03 -4.14 9.60
C LEU A 54 5.60 -4.63 9.88
N LYS A 55 4.81 -4.78 8.81
CA LYS A 55 3.45 -5.34 8.88
C LYS A 55 3.30 -6.53 7.95
N GLN A 56 2.41 -7.44 8.31
CA GLN A 56 2.01 -8.57 7.48
C GLN A 56 0.56 -8.40 7.02
N SER A 57 0.37 -8.47 5.71
CA SER A 57 -0.96 -8.62 5.10
C SER A 57 -1.19 -10.09 4.75
N THR A 58 -2.39 -10.43 4.28
CA THR A 58 -2.72 -11.80 3.84
C THR A 58 -1.83 -12.33 2.71
N ARG A 59 -1.13 -11.45 1.98
CA ARG A 59 -0.33 -11.84 0.81
C ARG A 59 1.14 -11.42 0.91
N ASN A 60 1.41 -10.30 1.59
CA ASN A 60 2.70 -9.64 1.54
C ASN A 60 3.16 -9.22 2.94
N ASN A 61 4.46 -9.33 3.19
CA ASN A 61 5.15 -8.59 4.24
C ASN A 61 5.51 -7.20 3.71
N ILE A 62 5.29 -6.17 4.52
CA ILE A 62 5.43 -4.76 4.14
C ILE A 62 6.35 -4.09 5.16
N LEU A 63 7.55 -3.74 4.71
CA LEU A 63 8.47 -2.87 5.44
C LEU A 63 8.27 -1.43 4.96
N ARG A 64 7.99 -0.53 5.89
CA ARG A 64 7.93 0.92 5.61
C ARG A 64 8.91 1.64 6.53
N VAL A 65 9.77 2.44 5.93
CA VAL A 65 10.76 3.28 6.62
C VAL A 65 10.60 4.72 6.13
N SER A 66 10.64 5.67 7.05
CA SER A 66 10.52 7.09 6.78
C SER A 66 11.58 7.83 7.57
N VAL A 67 12.45 8.53 6.87
CA VAL A 67 13.61 9.21 7.45
C VAL A 67 13.54 10.70 7.06
N PRO A 68 13.83 11.63 7.98
CA PRO A 68 13.92 13.05 7.69
C PRO A 68 14.85 13.40 6.52
N LEU A 69 14.49 14.42 5.73
CA LEU A 69 15.23 14.83 4.53
C LEU A 69 16.52 15.59 4.83
N ASP A 70 16.65 16.15 6.04
CA ASP A 70 17.81 16.87 6.55
C ASP A 70 18.97 15.92 6.94
N LEU A 71 18.73 14.62 7.01
CA LEU A 71 19.78 13.62 7.23
C LEU A 71 20.61 13.43 5.96
N GLY A 72 21.93 13.49 6.10
CA GLY A 72 22.86 13.21 5.01
C GLY A 72 22.67 11.81 4.43
N THR A 73 22.87 11.67 3.10
CA THR A 73 22.59 10.45 2.34
C THR A 73 23.22 9.20 2.93
N ALA A 74 24.47 9.29 3.41
CA ALA A 74 25.17 8.16 4.02
C ALA A 74 24.45 7.65 5.29
N HIS A 75 23.93 8.56 6.11
CA HIS A 75 23.20 8.21 7.32
C HIS A 75 21.85 7.58 6.99
N THR A 76 21.12 8.16 6.03
CA THR A 76 19.85 7.62 5.54
C THR A 76 20.00 6.20 4.98
N MET A 77 21.06 5.95 4.20
CA MET A 77 21.36 4.59 3.71
C MET A 77 21.66 3.62 4.84
N ASN A 78 22.37 4.05 5.88
CA ASN A 78 22.66 3.20 7.03
C ASN A 78 21.37 2.84 7.80
N ILE A 79 20.49 3.81 8.02
CA ILE A 79 19.17 3.58 8.63
C ILE A 79 18.35 2.55 7.84
N PHE A 80 18.36 2.62 6.51
CA PHE A 80 17.64 1.66 5.67
C PHE A 80 18.22 0.24 5.79
N LYS A 81 19.54 0.09 5.77
CA LYS A 81 20.21 -1.21 5.95
C LYS A 81 19.89 -1.81 7.31
N GLN A 82 19.98 -1.02 8.38
CA GLN A 82 19.66 -1.45 9.73
C GLN A 82 18.19 -1.87 9.84
N SER A 83 17.26 -1.05 9.33
CA SER A 83 15.82 -1.35 9.35
C SER A 83 15.48 -2.64 8.61
N ALA A 84 16.16 -2.92 7.48
CA ALA A 84 16.00 -4.15 6.74
C ALA A 84 16.52 -5.37 7.53
N SER A 85 17.69 -5.26 8.16
CA SER A 85 18.23 -6.32 9.02
C SER A 85 17.32 -6.63 10.21
N GLU A 86 16.82 -5.60 10.90
CA GLU A 86 15.90 -5.77 12.03
C GLU A 86 14.56 -6.38 11.62
N ALA A 87 14.07 -6.06 10.42
CA ALA A 87 12.86 -6.63 9.86
C ALA A 87 13.04 -8.11 9.51
N ASN A 88 14.17 -8.48 8.90
CA ASN A 88 14.48 -9.88 8.58
C ASN A 88 14.57 -10.73 9.85
N ASN A 89 15.28 -10.24 10.88
CA ASN A 89 15.36 -10.94 12.17
C ASN A 89 13.97 -11.14 12.78
N ALA A 90 13.09 -10.12 12.70
CA ALA A 90 11.73 -10.23 13.22
C ALA A 90 10.86 -11.26 12.50
N LEU A 91 11.09 -11.47 11.20
CA LEU A 91 10.41 -12.52 10.44
C LEU A 91 10.91 -13.91 10.84
N ILE A 92 12.22 -14.07 11.02
CA ILE A 92 12.83 -15.32 11.50
C ILE A 92 12.31 -15.66 12.90
N ASP A 93 12.29 -14.69 13.82
CA ASP A 93 11.78 -14.88 15.18
C ASP A 93 10.30 -15.31 15.19
N MET A 94 9.50 -14.82 14.24
CA MET A 94 8.11 -15.25 14.08
C MET A 94 8.02 -16.69 13.58
N GLU A 95 8.81 -17.05 12.56
CA GLU A 95 8.81 -18.40 12.00
C GLU A 95 9.25 -19.43 13.04
N LEU A 96 10.28 -19.12 13.84
CA LEU A 96 10.74 -19.98 14.93
C LEU A 96 9.67 -20.16 16.03
N LYS A 97 8.90 -19.12 16.34
CA LYS A 97 7.79 -19.22 17.32
C LYS A 97 6.59 -20.03 16.82
N GLU A 98 6.39 -20.13 15.51
CA GLU A 98 5.33 -20.95 14.94
C GLU A 98 5.74 -22.42 14.81
N PHE A 99 7.05 -22.69 14.74
CA PHE A 99 7.60 -24.05 14.64
C PHE A 99 7.80 -24.78 15.98
N CYS A 100 8.00 -24.03 17.08
CA CYS A 100 8.10 -24.57 18.44
C CYS A 100 6.74 -24.58 19.15
#